data_AF-A0A0V1GC18-F1
#
_entry.id   AF-A0A0V1GC18-F1
#
_cell.length_a   1.000
_cell.length_b   1.000
_cell.length_c   1.000
_cell.angle_alpha   90.00
_cell.angle_beta   90.00
_cell.angle_gamma   90.00
#
_symmetry.space_group_name_H-M   'P 1'
#
loop_
_entity.id
_entity.type
_entity.pdbx_description
1 polymer ?
#
loop_
_entity_poly.entity_id
_entity_poly.type
_entity_poly.pdbx_seq_one_letter_code
_entity_poly.pdbx_strand_id
1 'polypeptide(L)' 'MQNSVPNIVEINEVLVGVNKTPWRVKSYLGKGCFGAIVAAVNTETGQEAALK' A
#
# COMPACT_ATOMS: atom_id res chain seq x y z
N MET A 1 10.10 -25.60 18.35
CA MET A 1 8.75 -25.23 17.89
C MET A 1 8.93 -24.03 16.98
N GLN A 2 8.79 -24.25 15.67
CA GLN A 2 9.02 -23.22 14.67
C GLN A 2 7.74 -22.39 14.58
N ASN A 3 7.72 -21.26 15.29
CA ASN A 3 6.65 -20.29 15.12
C ASN A 3 6.83 -19.67 13.73
N SER A 4 6.16 -20.26 12.74
CA SER A 4 5.89 -19.61 11.46
C SER A 4 5.00 -18.42 11.77
N VAL A 5 5.62 -17.30 12.14
CA VAL A 5 4.93 -16.02 12.19
C VAL A 5 4.51 -15.77 10.75
N PRO A 6 3.22 -15.81 10.42
CA PRO A 6 2.84 -15.36 9.10
C PRO A 6 3.23 -13.88 9.11
N ASN A 7 4.16 -13.49 8.24
CA ASN A 7 4.36 -12.09 7.90
C ASN A 7 3.09 -11.64 7.17
N ILE A 8 1.99 -11.55 7.91
CA ILE A 8 0.83 -10.77 7.55
C ILE A 8 1.34 -9.34 7.62
N VAL A 9 1.94 -8.90 6.53
CA VAL A 9 2.07 -7.49 6.27
C VAL A 9 0.62 -7.07 6.02
N GLU A 10 -0.06 -6.57 7.05
CA GLU A 10 -1.29 -5.83 6.87
C GLU A 10 -0.97 -4.62 5.99
N ILE A 11 -1.13 -4.78 4.68
CA ILE A 11 -1.23 -3.67 3.73
C ILE A 11 -2.65 -3.12 3.85
N ASN A 12 -3.09 -2.75 5.06
CA ASN A 12 -4.45 -2.27 5.30
C ASN A 12 -4.54 -0.79 5.66
N GLU A 13 -3.45 -0.09 6.02
CA GLU A 13 -3.54 1.32 6.41
C GLU A 13 -2.26 2.14 6.12
N VAL A 14 -1.58 1.88 5.00
CA VAL A 14 -0.55 2.83 4.53
C VAL A 14 -1.27 4.07 4.00
N LEU A 15 -1.63 4.99 4.91
CA LEU A 15 -1.83 6.44 4.77
C LEU A 15 -2.61 6.97 3.55
N VAL A 16 -3.48 6.17 2.95
CA VAL A 16 -4.38 6.59 1.87
C VAL A 16 -5.85 6.57 2.33
N GLY A 17 -6.14 5.95 3.48
CA GLY A 17 -7.48 5.86 4.08
C GLY A 17 -7.80 6.84 5.21
N VAL A 18 -6.82 7.58 5.74
CA VAL A 18 -7.05 8.49 6.89
C VAL A 18 -7.76 9.78 6.47
N ASN A 19 -7.69 10.13 5.19
CA ASN A 19 -8.48 11.17 4.56
C ASN A 19 -9.07 10.59 3.27
N LYS A 20 -10.17 11.17 2.78
CA LYS A 20 -10.90 10.80 1.55
C LYS A 20 -10.03 10.93 0.29
N THR A 21 -8.89 10.27 0.22
CA THR A 21 -8.05 10.30 -0.97
C THR A 21 -8.68 9.37 -2.00
N PRO A 22 -8.68 9.74 -3.29
CA PRO A 22 -9.27 8.92 -4.33
C PRO A 22 -8.35 7.76 -4.72
N TRP A 23 -7.41 7.32 -3.88
CA TRP A 23 -6.43 6.30 -4.24
C TRP A 23 -6.72 5.00 -3.50
N ARG A 24 -6.67 3.88 -4.22
CA ARG A 24 -6.79 2.53 -3.66
C ARG A 24 -5.54 1.73 -3.94
N VAL A 25 -4.89 1.25 -2.89
CA VAL A 25 -3.70 0.40 -3.00
C VAL A 25 -4.05 -0.93 -3.66
N LYS A 26 -3.27 -1.32 -4.68
CA LYS A 26 -3.37 -2.60 -5.39
C LYS A 26 -2.35 -3.61 -4.88
N SER A 27 -1.09 -3.19 -4.73
CA SER A 27 -0.01 -4.09 -4.30
C SER A 27 1.19 -3.32 -3.75
N TYR A 28 1.96 -3.97 -2.90
CA TYR A 28 3.26 -3.48 -2.47
C TYR A 28 4.31 -3.68 -3.58
N LEU A 29 5.16 -2.66 -3.80
CA LEU A 29 6.22 -2.69 -4.81
C LEU A 29 7.62 -2.82 -4.19
N GLY A 30 7.84 -2.26 -3.01
CA GLY A 30 9.15 -2.31 -2.36
C GLY A 30 9.28 -1.31 -1.20
N LYS A 31 10.42 -1.33 -0.51
CA LYS A 31 10.74 -0.38 0.56
C LYS A 31 12.12 0.21 0.30
N GLY A 32 12.18 1.53 0.32
CA GLY A 32 13.44 2.28 0.27
C GLY A 32 13.78 2.89 1.64
N CYS A 33 14.82 3.71 1.66
CA CYS A 33 15.31 4.38 2.88
C CYS A 33 14.25 5.28 3.55
N PHE A 34 13.22 5.69 2.83
CA PHE A 34 12.23 6.68 3.28
C PHE A 34 10.81 6.14 3.39
N GLY A 35 10.59 4.83 3.20
CA GLY A 35 9.25 4.25 3.26
C GLY A 35 8.98 3.17 2.22
N ALA A 36 7.75 2.67 2.25
CA ALA A 36 7.24 1.70 1.29
C ALA A 36 6.76 2.42 0.02
N ILE A 37 6.84 1.73 -1.11
CA ILE A 37 6.22 2.11 -2.37
C ILE A 37 5.12 1.11 -2.67
N VAL A 38 3.95 1.60 -3.08
CA VAL A 38 2.80 0.77 -3.44
C VAL A 38 2.28 1.16 -4.82
N ALA A 39 1.78 0.19 -5.58
CA ALA A 39 0.96 0.47 -6.74
C ALA A 39 -0.46 0.80 -6.26
N ALA A 40 -1.05 1.86 -6.80
CA ALA A 40 -2.40 2.28 -6.48
C ALA A 40 -3.15 2.71 -7.75
N VAL A 41 -4.48 2.68 -7.66
CA VAL A 41 -5.37 3.21 -8.70
C VAL A 41 -6.21 4.35 -8.14
N ASN A 42 -6.37 5.40 -8.93
CA ASN A 42 -7.28 6.47 -8.63
C ASN A 42 -8.73 6.00 -8.90
N THR A 43 -9.60 6.00 -7.90
CA THR A 43 -10.99 5.55 -7.99
C THR A 43 -11.90 6.51 -8.75
N GLU A 44 -11.48 7.77 -8.93
CA GLU A 44 -12.23 8.78 -9.71
C GLU A 44 -11.80 8.79 -11.18
N THR A 45 -10.49 8.69 -11.45
CA THR A 45 -9.94 8.82 -12.82
C THR A 45 -9.54 7.49 -13.46
N GLY A 46 -9.43 6.42 -12.68
CA GLY A 46 -8.92 5.11 -13.13
C GLY A 46 -7.41 5.07 -13.38
N GLN A 47 -6.69 6.16 -13.14
CA GLN A 47 -5.25 6.24 -13.39
C GLN A 47 -4.46 5.37 -12.41
N GLU A 48 -3.42 4.69 -12.90
CA GLU A 48 -2.51 3.92 -12.07
C GLU A 48 -1.25 4.72 -11.75
N ALA A 49 -0.80 4.65 -10.49
CA ALA A 49 0.39 5.35 -10.02
C ALA A 49 1.13 4.55 -8.94
N ALA A 50 2.41 4.84 -8.76
CA ALA A 50 3.18 4.41 -7.59
C ALA A 50 3.11 5.49 -6.50
N LEU A 51 2.69 5.13 -5.30
CA LEU A 51 2.61 6.02 -4.14
C LEU A 51 3.73 5.68 -3.14
N LYS A 52 4.32 6.71 -2.54
CA LYS A 52 5.38 6.62 -1.52
C LYS A 52 4.89 7.15 -0.18
#